data_AF-A0A971H3A0-F1
#
_entry.id   AF-A0A971H3A0-F1
#
_cell.length_a   1.000
_cell.length_b   1.000
_cell.length_c   1.000
_cell.angle_alpha   90.00
_cell.angle_beta   90.00
_cell.angle_gamma   90.00
#
_symmetry.space_group_name_H-M   'P 1'
#
loop_
_entity.id
_entity.type
_entity.pdbx_description
1 polymer ?
#
loop_
_entity_poly.entity_id
_entity_poly.type
_entity_poly.pdbx_seq_one_letter_code
_entity_poly.pdbx_strand_id
1 'polypeptide(L)'
;MRKTFFFFFIIYITIFSVTVQAFAKETQNYDVVIVGAGSGGCAAAIQAARMGMSVALIEQSDYIGGQMTGAAVSSMDDKTMTRTGIYLEFITKIKDYYSTRNTNVNICYWGSDTISFEPRVGQEVLREMLTDAGVENIILKTVPISVKISENTIVSTIFSVEGKNVPFSAKIFIDATECGDFIPLTGARYRAGNSISPEIDKNSIIQNITYPAIVKRYKEGIPPELIVKEKPPRYEEYLPKFRMTIRKEGSSWPGKYPFNIDVHNAYRAIPDTSNKEHIDGGVAETWSNITKTTINWANDYPGDDSGLPGMSVEFLESSNYRIQASRQAMAKTLAFLYYMQTELGMSDWSVDNSQNYGGWFSNDWKNWNDLPERYAPILSHFPPFPYVRESRRLVGLKTMTVDDVMRNKKLGRTLKNVSDSVALGEYPIDIHGQNKDIYLETTLGETIEKIPNDWAGDGGLFQ
;
A
#
# COMPACT_ATOMS: atom_id res chain seq x y z
N MET A 1 -13.92 8.80 -97.61
CA MET A 1 -13.63 7.61 -96.76
C MET A 1 -12.59 7.98 -95.72
N ARG A 2 -13.01 7.99 -94.45
CA ARG A 2 -12.27 7.75 -93.19
C ARG A 2 -12.86 8.65 -92.10
N LYS A 3 -13.84 8.09 -91.40
CA LYS A 3 -14.36 8.59 -90.12
C LYS A 3 -13.43 8.09 -89.02
N THR A 4 -12.92 8.98 -88.18
CA THR A 4 -12.22 8.61 -86.95
C THR A 4 -13.03 9.20 -85.80
N PHE A 5 -13.74 8.36 -85.07
CA PHE A 5 -14.49 8.69 -83.86
C PHE A 5 -13.50 8.76 -82.69
N PHE A 6 -13.41 9.91 -82.01
CA PHE A 6 -12.77 10.00 -80.70
C PHE A 6 -13.87 10.03 -79.62
N PHE A 7 -13.94 8.96 -78.83
CA PHE A 7 -14.77 8.88 -77.63
C PHE A 7 -14.07 9.65 -76.50
N PHE A 8 -14.70 10.70 -75.97
CA PHE A 8 -14.31 11.29 -74.68
C PHE A 8 -15.06 10.57 -73.56
N PHE A 9 -14.32 9.86 -72.70
CA PHE A 9 -14.83 9.23 -71.50
C PHE A 9 -14.76 10.27 -70.36
N ILE A 10 -15.90 10.84 -69.97
CA ILE A 10 -16.00 11.71 -68.78
C ILE A 10 -16.15 10.80 -67.56
N ILE A 11 -15.10 10.69 -66.76
CA ILE A 11 -15.13 10.03 -65.45
C ILE A 11 -15.74 11.00 -64.44
N TYR A 12 -16.97 10.75 -64.01
CA TYR A 12 -17.56 11.39 -62.83
C TYR A 12 -16.93 10.76 -61.58
N ILE A 13 -16.04 11.50 -60.91
CA ILE A 13 -15.57 11.14 -59.55
C ILE A 13 -16.58 11.71 -58.56
N THR A 14 -17.53 10.88 -58.12
CA THR A 14 -18.35 11.15 -56.95
C THR A 14 -17.47 10.99 -55.70
N ILE A 15 -17.05 12.11 -55.11
CA ILE A 15 -16.40 12.12 -53.80
C ILE A 15 -17.49 11.86 -52.75
N PHE A 16 -17.63 10.62 -52.32
CA PHE A 16 -18.31 10.30 -51.06
C PHE A 16 -17.40 10.74 -49.92
N SER A 17 -17.63 11.93 -49.36
CA SER A 17 -17.07 12.29 -48.06
C SER A 17 -17.74 11.41 -47.00
N VAL A 18 -17.10 10.28 -46.69
CA VAL A 18 -17.38 9.54 -45.45
C VAL A 18 -16.83 10.41 -44.32
N THR A 19 -17.69 11.25 -43.74
CA THR A 19 -17.42 11.83 -42.43
C THR A 19 -17.40 10.68 -41.43
N VAL A 20 -16.20 10.19 -41.12
CA VAL A 20 -15.98 9.39 -39.92
C VAL A 20 -16.20 10.34 -38.75
N GLN A 21 -17.45 10.41 -38.30
CA GLN A 21 -17.80 11.04 -37.04
C GLN A 21 -17.27 10.11 -35.97
N ALA A 22 -16.02 10.33 -35.55
CA ALA A 22 -15.50 9.74 -34.33
C ALA A 22 -16.46 10.20 -33.23
N PHE A 23 -17.29 9.28 -32.73
CA PHE A 23 -18.06 9.52 -31.52
C PHE A 23 -17.04 9.78 -30.42
N ALA A 24 -16.79 11.05 -30.12
CA ALA A 24 -16.08 11.44 -28.93
C ALA A 24 -16.87 10.82 -27.77
N LYS A 25 -16.24 9.88 -27.07
CA LYS A 25 -16.87 9.18 -25.96
C LYS A 25 -17.34 10.22 -24.95
N GLU A 26 -18.60 10.14 -24.53
CA GLU A 26 -19.21 11.11 -23.63
C GLU A 26 -18.37 11.24 -22.35
N THR A 27 -17.99 12.47 -22.02
CA THR A 27 -17.23 12.77 -20.80
C THR A 27 -18.13 12.60 -19.60
N GLN A 28 -17.73 11.74 -18.67
CA GLN A 28 -18.42 11.59 -17.40
C GLN A 28 -18.05 12.76 -16.48
N ASN A 29 -19.04 13.43 -15.90
CA ASN A 29 -18.83 14.63 -15.09
C ASN A 29 -19.12 14.35 -13.62
N TYR A 30 -18.19 14.75 -12.76
CA TYR A 30 -18.29 14.61 -11.31
C TYR A 30 -17.91 15.94 -10.63
N ASP A 31 -18.25 16.11 -9.36
CA ASP A 31 -17.71 17.21 -8.57
C ASP A 31 -16.27 16.88 -8.12
N VAL A 32 -16.05 15.63 -7.70
CA VAL A 32 -14.76 15.14 -7.20
C VAL A 32 -14.40 13.81 -7.86
N VAL A 33 -13.19 13.72 -8.42
CA VAL A 33 -12.57 12.46 -8.85
C VAL A 33 -11.42 12.15 -7.91
N ILE A 34 -11.45 10.98 -7.28
CA ILE A 34 -10.44 10.51 -6.33
C ILE A 34 -9.72 9.33 -6.96
N VAL A 35 -8.41 9.45 -7.14
CA VAL A 35 -7.57 8.44 -7.78
C VAL A 35 -6.83 7.66 -6.71
N GLY A 36 -7.27 6.43 -6.44
CA GLY A 36 -6.79 5.55 -5.37
C GLY A 36 -7.87 5.35 -4.29
N ALA A 37 -8.25 4.10 -4.04
CA ALA A 37 -9.20 3.73 -2.99
C ALA A 37 -8.49 3.20 -1.73
N GLY A 38 -7.39 3.86 -1.35
CA GLY A 38 -6.72 3.67 -0.06
C GLY A 38 -7.51 4.26 1.10
N SER A 39 -6.98 4.15 2.34
CA SER A 39 -7.65 4.69 3.53
C SER A 39 -8.03 6.17 3.40
N GLY A 40 -7.10 7.00 2.88
CA GLY A 40 -7.35 8.42 2.62
C GLY A 40 -8.35 8.66 1.50
N GLY A 41 -8.28 7.88 0.41
CA GLY A 41 -9.21 7.98 -0.72
C GLY A 41 -10.65 7.61 -0.34
N CYS A 42 -10.82 6.52 0.43
CA CYS A 42 -12.12 6.14 0.97
C CYS A 42 -12.68 7.21 1.92
N ALA A 43 -11.86 7.75 2.83
CA ALA A 43 -12.29 8.82 3.73
C ALA A 43 -12.70 10.09 2.97
N ALA A 44 -11.93 10.50 1.96
CA ALA A 44 -12.26 11.63 1.10
C ALA A 44 -13.58 11.41 0.33
N ALA A 45 -13.80 10.20 -0.19
CA ALA A 45 -15.02 9.84 -0.91
C ALA A 45 -16.25 9.89 0.00
N ILE A 46 -16.17 9.29 1.20
CA ILE A 46 -17.22 9.32 2.21
C ILE A 46 -17.57 10.77 2.57
N GLN A 47 -16.54 11.59 2.86
CA GLN A 47 -16.76 12.98 3.25
C GLN A 47 -17.40 13.80 2.12
N ALA A 48 -16.89 13.67 0.89
CA ALA A 48 -17.43 14.39 -0.27
C ALA A 48 -18.88 14.00 -0.56
N ALA A 49 -19.20 12.70 -0.55
CA ALA A 49 -20.57 12.23 -0.77
C ALA A 49 -21.53 12.71 0.34
N ARG A 50 -21.11 12.69 1.62
CA ARG A 50 -21.89 13.26 2.74
C ARG A 50 -22.11 14.77 2.61
N MET A 51 -21.27 15.48 1.86
CA MET A 51 -21.44 16.90 1.53
C MET A 51 -22.34 17.12 0.29
N GLY A 52 -22.93 16.06 -0.27
CA GLY A 52 -23.82 16.12 -1.43
C GLY A 52 -23.10 16.24 -2.78
N MET A 53 -21.80 15.93 -2.83
CA MET A 53 -21.01 15.97 -4.06
C MET A 53 -21.15 14.67 -4.86
N SER A 54 -21.15 14.77 -6.18
CA SER A 54 -20.98 13.60 -7.05
C SER A 54 -19.51 13.15 -7.06
N VAL A 55 -19.27 11.88 -6.70
CA VAL A 55 -17.92 11.33 -6.51
C VAL A 55 -17.66 10.17 -7.46
N ALA A 56 -16.50 10.17 -8.12
CA ALA A 56 -15.90 8.99 -8.71
C ALA A 56 -14.67 8.56 -7.89
N LEU A 57 -14.73 7.36 -7.31
CA LEU A 57 -13.61 6.75 -6.59
C LEU A 57 -12.97 5.69 -7.48
N ILE A 58 -11.74 5.95 -7.93
CA ILE A 58 -11.00 5.12 -8.88
C ILE A 58 -9.99 4.27 -8.13
N GLU A 59 -9.87 2.99 -8.47
CA GLU A 59 -8.88 2.08 -7.89
C GLU A 59 -8.22 1.24 -8.97
N GLN A 60 -6.88 1.15 -8.94
CA GLN A 60 -6.14 0.34 -9.93
C GLN A 60 -6.38 -1.16 -9.74
N SER A 61 -6.64 -1.60 -8.51
CA SER A 61 -6.87 -2.99 -8.15
C SER A 61 -8.35 -3.35 -8.06
N ASP A 62 -8.64 -4.59 -7.67
CA ASP A 62 -9.96 -5.05 -7.26
C ASP A 62 -10.17 -5.04 -5.74
N TYR A 63 -9.21 -4.50 -4.97
CA TYR A 63 -9.17 -4.52 -3.52
C TYR A 63 -9.07 -3.11 -2.93
N ILE A 64 -10.11 -2.64 -2.24
CA ILE A 64 -10.10 -1.30 -1.63
C ILE A 64 -9.57 -1.32 -0.19
N GLY A 65 -9.15 -0.15 0.28
CA GLY A 65 -8.57 0.10 1.60
C GLY A 65 -7.05 0.27 1.59
N GLY A 66 -6.40 0.19 0.42
CA GLY A 66 -4.99 0.53 0.27
C GLY A 66 -4.10 -0.37 1.12
N GLN A 67 -3.13 0.19 1.83
CA GLN A 67 -2.16 -0.65 2.55
C GLN A 67 -2.74 -1.43 3.72
N MET A 68 -3.77 -0.91 4.41
CA MET A 68 -4.36 -1.62 5.55
C MET A 68 -5.13 -2.88 5.14
N THR A 69 -5.45 -3.02 3.85
CA THR A 69 -6.15 -4.18 3.30
C THR A 69 -5.36 -4.82 2.14
N GLY A 70 -5.18 -4.13 1.03
CA GLY A 70 -4.49 -4.59 -0.18
C GLY A 70 -2.97 -4.79 -0.02
N ALA A 71 -2.32 -4.21 0.99
CA ALA A 71 -0.95 -4.58 1.36
C ALA A 71 -0.89 -5.40 2.67
N ALA A 72 -2.03 -5.83 3.22
CA ALA A 72 -2.13 -6.60 4.46
C ALA A 72 -1.46 -5.97 5.71
N VAL A 73 -1.41 -4.63 5.76
CA VAL A 73 -1.00 -3.87 6.96
C VAL A 73 -2.21 -3.66 7.87
N SER A 74 -2.88 -4.74 8.23
CA SER A 74 -4.16 -4.69 8.96
C SER A 74 -4.01 -4.75 10.48
N SER A 75 -2.77 -4.58 10.98
CA SER A 75 -2.45 -4.25 12.37
C SER A 75 -2.21 -2.75 12.43
N MET A 76 -3.09 -2.00 13.09
CA MET A 76 -3.09 -0.54 13.02
C MET A 76 -2.14 0.08 14.03
N ASP A 77 -1.22 0.91 13.55
CA ASP A 77 -0.31 1.73 14.36
C ASP A 77 -1.03 2.96 14.93
N ASP A 78 -2.16 2.74 15.60
CA ASP A 78 -2.99 3.78 16.18
C ASP A 78 -2.89 3.82 17.72
N LYS A 79 -3.44 4.88 18.30
CA LYS A 79 -3.64 5.00 19.75
C LYS A 79 -5.07 5.43 20.02
N THR A 80 -5.59 5.10 21.20
CA THR A 80 -6.97 5.43 21.56
C THR A 80 -7.36 6.89 21.29
N MET A 81 -6.45 7.84 21.51
CA MET A 81 -6.76 9.26 21.35
C MET A 81 -6.76 9.75 19.89
N THR A 82 -6.16 9.02 18.93
CA THR A 82 -6.21 9.36 17.49
C THR A 82 -7.38 8.75 16.75
N ARG A 83 -8.10 7.82 17.39
CA ARG A 83 -9.28 7.16 16.83
C ARG A 83 -10.46 8.13 16.74
N THR A 84 -10.52 8.93 15.67
CA THR A 84 -11.52 9.99 15.50
C THR A 84 -12.10 10.02 14.07
N GLY A 85 -13.20 10.76 13.89
CA GLY A 85 -13.83 10.98 12.58
C GLY A 85 -14.20 9.69 11.85
N ILE A 86 -14.00 9.67 10.52
CA ILE A 86 -14.29 8.51 9.67
C ILE A 86 -13.48 7.28 10.10
N TYR A 87 -12.26 7.46 10.62
CA TYR A 87 -11.47 6.34 11.12
C TYR A 87 -12.10 5.70 12.37
N LEU A 88 -12.65 6.50 13.28
CA LEU A 88 -13.39 5.99 14.43
C LEU A 88 -14.64 5.19 14.00
N GLU A 89 -15.38 5.68 13.00
CA GLU A 89 -16.52 4.96 12.44
C GLU A 89 -16.09 3.59 11.89
N PHE A 90 -14.99 3.56 11.12
CA PHE A 90 -14.42 2.34 10.56
C PHE A 90 -14.05 1.31 11.64
N ILE A 91 -13.21 1.70 12.60
CA ILE A 91 -12.76 0.77 13.64
C ILE A 91 -13.90 0.35 14.58
N THR A 92 -14.95 1.16 14.74
CA THR A 92 -16.14 0.79 15.51
C THR A 92 -16.86 -0.36 14.82
N LYS A 93 -17.12 -0.24 13.51
CA LYS A 93 -17.69 -1.34 12.72
C LYS A 93 -16.81 -2.60 12.74
N ILE A 94 -15.49 -2.45 12.72
CA ILE A 94 -14.55 -3.59 12.90
C ILE A 94 -14.75 -4.26 14.27
N LYS A 95 -14.77 -3.49 15.35
CA LYS A 95 -14.99 -4.00 16.70
C LYS A 95 -16.36 -4.70 16.83
N ASP A 96 -17.39 -4.15 16.21
CA ASP A 96 -18.73 -4.75 16.19
C ASP A 96 -18.74 -6.09 15.43
N TYR A 97 -18.06 -6.16 14.28
CA TYR A 97 -17.92 -7.40 13.53
C TYR A 97 -17.28 -8.53 14.35
N TYR A 98 -16.22 -8.24 15.10
CA TYR A 98 -15.51 -9.26 15.88
C TYR A 98 -16.16 -9.55 17.25
N SER A 99 -16.75 -8.55 17.91
CA SER A 99 -17.43 -8.74 19.20
C SER A 99 -18.65 -9.65 19.06
N THR A 100 -19.43 -9.51 17.99
CA THR A 100 -20.56 -10.42 17.67
C THR A 100 -20.13 -11.87 17.42
N ARG A 101 -18.83 -12.11 17.22
CA ARG A 101 -18.21 -13.42 17.00
C ARG A 101 -17.36 -13.89 18.19
N ASN A 102 -17.38 -13.13 19.29
CA ASN A 102 -16.58 -13.37 20.49
C ASN A 102 -15.07 -13.50 20.17
N THR A 103 -14.55 -12.57 19.37
CA THR A 103 -13.14 -12.53 18.95
C THR A 103 -12.55 -11.15 19.31
N ASN A 104 -11.35 -11.14 19.89
CA ASN A 104 -10.65 -9.91 20.25
C ASN A 104 -9.91 -9.32 19.03
N VAL A 105 -9.81 -7.99 18.99
CA VAL A 105 -9.03 -7.25 17.96
C VAL A 105 -7.73 -6.67 18.50
N ASN A 106 -7.58 -6.58 19.82
CA ASN A 106 -6.44 -6.01 20.52
C ASN A 106 -5.35 -7.04 20.80
N ILE A 107 -4.83 -7.64 19.74
CA ILE A 107 -3.98 -8.82 19.82
C ILE A 107 -2.58 -8.63 19.22
N CYS A 108 -2.29 -7.47 18.64
CA CYS A 108 -1.03 -7.19 17.95
C CYS A 108 -0.10 -6.25 18.74
N TYR A 109 1.06 -5.90 18.16
CA TYR A 109 2.04 -4.93 18.65
C TYR A 109 2.43 -5.03 20.13
N TRP A 110 2.33 -6.24 20.70
CA TRP A 110 2.64 -6.50 22.10
C TRP A 110 1.90 -5.57 23.09
N GLY A 111 0.71 -5.09 22.71
CA GLY A 111 -0.06 -4.11 23.46
C GLY A 111 -1.55 -4.41 23.54
N SER A 112 -2.16 -4.15 24.70
CA SER A 112 -3.58 -4.43 24.97
C SER A 112 -4.55 -3.40 24.38
N ASP A 113 -4.06 -2.26 23.89
CA ASP A 113 -4.88 -1.21 23.26
C ASP A 113 -4.61 -1.09 21.76
N THR A 114 -4.57 -2.22 21.09
CA THR A 114 -4.30 -2.30 19.65
C THR A 114 -5.56 -2.65 18.87
N ILE A 115 -5.51 -2.44 17.55
CA ILE A 115 -6.59 -2.87 16.65
C ILE A 115 -5.94 -3.59 15.48
N SER A 116 -6.31 -4.85 15.30
CA SER A 116 -6.07 -5.58 14.07
C SER A 116 -7.34 -6.24 13.53
N PHE A 117 -7.33 -6.52 12.24
CA PHE A 117 -8.44 -7.16 11.53
C PHE A 117 -7.95 -7.95 10.33
N GLU A 118 -8.79 -8.83 9.79
CA GLU A 118 -8.54 -9.50 8.52
C GLU A 118 -8.77 -8.49 7.37
N PRO A 119 -7.85 -8.35 6.40
CA PRO A 119 -8.03 -7.46 5.26
C PRO A 119 -9.36 -7.57 4.53
N ARG A 120 -9.90 -8.79 4.39
CA ARG A 120 -11.22 -9.00 3.76
C ARG A 120 -12.33 -8.28 4.53
N VAL A 121 -12.28 -8.32 5.86
CA VAL A 121 -13.24 -7.68 6.75
C VAL A 121 -13.07 -6.16 6.69
N GLY A 122 -11.83 -5.67 6.69
CA GLY A 122 -11.54 -4.26 6.48
C GLY A 122 -12.12 -3.71 5.18
N GLN A 123 -11.94 -4.46 4.08
CA GLN A 123 -12.53 -4.10 2.81
C GLN A 123 -14.07 -4.16 2.84
N GLU A 124 -14.67 -5.21 3.41
CA GLU A 124 -16.13 -5.34 3.53
C GLU A 124 -16.74 -4.14 4.27
N VAL A 125 -16.16 -3.76 5.41
CA VAL A 125 -16.59 -2.59 6.20
C VAL A 125 -16.43 -1.30 5.42
N LEU A 126 -15.31 -1.10 4.70
CA LEU A 126 -15.14 0.09 3.87
C LEU A 126 -16.17 0.18 2.74
N ARG A 127 -16.50 -0.95 2.09
CA ARG A 127 -17.53 -0.98 1.05
C ARG A 127 -18.88 -0.58 1.61
N GLU A 128 -19.25 -1.11 2.77
CA GLU A 128 -20.46 -0.73 3.49
C GLU A 128 -20.48 0.77 3.79
N MET A 129 -19.40 1.32 4.37
CA MET A 129 -19.31 2.74 4.69
C MET A 129 -19.40 3.65 3.46
N LEU A 130 -18.79 3.26 2.33
CA LEU A 130 -18.89 4.00 1.07
C LEU A 130 -20.31 3.97 0.51
N THR A 131 -20.97 2.82 0.54
CA THR A 131 -22.37 2.68 0.12
C THR A 131 -23.31 3.51 1.01
N ASP A 132 -23.17 3.42 2.34
CA ASP A 132 -23.96 4.19 3.31
C ASP A 132 -23.78 5.71 3.12
N ALA A 133 -22.59 6.14 2.70
CA ALA A 133 -22.30 7.55 2.41
C ALA A 133 -22.86 8.05 1.06
N GLY A 134 -23.35 7.15 0.19
CA GLY A 134 -23.85 7.49 -1.14
C GLY A 134 -22.78 7.54 -2.24
N VAL A 135 -21.64 6.86 -2.07
CA VAL A 135 -20.61 6.76 -3.13
C VAL A 135 -21.03 5.69 -4.14
N GLU A 136 -21.74 6.11 -5.20
CA GLU A 136 -22.28 5.20 -6.23
C GLU A 136 -21.22 4.72 -7.23
N ASN A 137 -20.21 5.54 -7.53
CA ASN A 137 -19.25 5.27 -8.61
C ASN A 137 -17.88 4.85 -8.05
N ILE A 138 -17.80 3.61 -7.56
CA ILE A 138 -16.54 2.95 -7.18
C ILE A 138 -16.06 2.14 -8.40
N ILE A 139 -15.04 2.65 -9.08
CA ILE A 139 -14.56 2.12 -10.35
C ILE A 139 -13.20 1.46 -10.14
N LEU A 140 -13.25 0.14 -9.95
CA LEU A 140 -12.08 -0.70 -9.75
C LEU A 140 -11.36 -0.96 -11.07
N LYS A 141 -10.17 -1.57 -11.00
CA LYS A 141 -9.44 -2.07 -12.18
C LYS A 141 -9.11 -0.97 -13.19
N THR A 142 -8.87 0.24 -12.70
CA THR A 142 -8.83 1.46 -13.50
C THR A 142 -7.64 2.32 -13.14
N VAL A 143 -6.87 2.73 -14.14
CA VAL A 143 -5.67 3.57 -13.98
C VAL A 143 -5.78 4.87 -14.77
N PRO A 144 -5.25 6.00 -14.26
CA PRO A 144 -5.15 7.23 -15.04
C PRO A 144 -4.09 7.07 -16.14
N ILE A 145 -4.38 7.61 -17.33
CA ILE A 145 -3.46 7.57 -18.50
C ILE A 145 -2.86 8.94 -18.74
N SER A 146 -3.70 9.98 -18.76
CA SER A 146 -3.28 11.34 -19.06
C SER A 146 -4.29 12.34 -18.51
N VAL A 147 -3.85 13.57 -18.33
CA VAL A 147 -4.72 14.68 -17.92
C VAL A 147 -4.73 15.78 -18.99
N LYS A 148 -5.83 16.53 -19.02
CA LYS A 148 -5.97 17.77 -19.77
C LYS A 148 -5.95 18.92 -18.77
N ILE A 149 -5.08 19.89 -19.05
CA ILE A 149 -4.88 21.07 -18.21
C ILE A 149 -5.33 22.30 -18.98
N SER A 150 -6.01 23.21 -18.29
CA SER A 150 -6.32 24.55 -18.78
C SER A 150 -6.05 25.53 -17.66
N GLU A 151 -5.28 26.59 -17.93
CA GLU A 151 -4.99 27.65 -16.95
C GLU A 151 -4.50 27.10 -15.59
N ASN A 152 -3.53 26.17 -15.63
CA ASN A 152 -2.97 25.47 -14.46
C ASN A 152 -3.98 24.63 -13.65
N THR A 153 -5.16 24.36 -14.21
CA THR A 153 -6.20 23.53 -13.57
C THR A 153 -6.42 22.27 -14.39
N ILE A 154 -6.51 21.12 -13.72
CA ILE A 154 -6.91 19.86 -14.37
C ILE A 154 -8.40 19.95 -14.67
N VAL A 155 -8.77 19.87 -15.95
CA VAL A 155 -10.17 19.93 -16.39
C VAL A 155 -10.74 18.56 -16.71
N SER A 156 -9.90 17.60 -17.08
CA SER A 156 -10.32 16.21 -17.31
C SER A 156 -9.15 15.24 -17.27
N THR A 157 -9.42 13.99 -16.95
CA THR A 157 -8.46 12.87 -16.97
C THR A 157 -8.99 11.75 -17.86
N ILE A 158 -8.12 11.13 -18.66
CA ILE A 158 -8.42 9.89 -19.38
C ILE A 158 -8.06 8.72 -18.47
N PHE A 159 -9.02 7.83 -18.21
CA PHE A 159 -8.80 6.59 -17.47
C PHE A 159 -8.89 5.37 -18.40
N SER A 160 -8.09 4.35 -18.12
CA SER A 160 -8.25 3.01 -18.72
C SER A 160 -9.25 2.22 -17.89
N VAL A 161 -10.50 2.17 -18.34
CA VAL A 161 -11.58 1.39 -17.69
C VAL A 161 -11.83 0.14 -18.51
N GLU A 162 -11.50 -1.03 -17.97
CA GLU A 162 -11.64 -2.32 -18.68
C GLU A 162 -10.95 -2.32 -20.07
N GLY A 163 -9.77 -1.69 -20.15
CA GLY A 163 -9.01 -1.57 -21.40
C GLY A 163 -9.54 -0.52 -22.38
N LYS A 164 -10.57 0.25 -22.01
CA LYS A 164 -11.12 1.34 -22.82
C LYS A 164 -10.76 2.68 -22.20
N ASN A 165 -10.31 3.61 -23.04
CA ASN A 165 -10.10 5.00 -22.62
C ASN A 165 -11.45 5.66 -22.37
N VAL A 166 -11.66 6.21 -21.18
CA VAL A 166 -12.88 6.95 -20.78
C VAL A 166 -12.46 8.31 -20.22
N PRO A 167 -12.98 9.42 -20.75
CA PRO A 167 -12.72 10.76 -20.19
C PRO A 167 -13.64 11.05 -18.99
N PHE A 168 -13.04 11.56 -17.92
CA PHE A 168 -13.71 12.03 -16.71
C PHE A 168 -13.37 13.51 -16.50
N SER A 169 -14.36 14.35 -16.25
CA SER A 169 -14.17 15.74 -15.82
C SER A 169 -14.54 15.90 -14.34
N ALA A 170 -13.86 16.81 -13.65
CA ALA A 170 -14.19 17.16 -12.27
C ALA A 170 -13.74 18.58 -11.92
N LYS A 171 -14.33 19.13 -10.86
CA LYS A 171 -13.88 20.40 -10.26
C LYS A 171 -12.64 20.20 -9.39
N ILE A 172 -12.55 19.03 -8.74
CA ILE A 172 -11.46 18.65 -7.85
C ILE A 172 -10.98 17.25 -8.23
N PHE A 173 -9.67 17.10 -8.37
CA PHE A 173 -9.00 15.81 -8.45
C PHE A 173 -8.15 15.59 -7.20
N ILE A 174 -8.23 14.40 -6.61
CA ILE A 174 -7.44 14.01 -5.43
C ILE A 174 -6.54 12.84 -5.83
N ASP A 175 -5.23 12.98 -5.68
CA ASP A 175 -4.31 11.83 -5.70
C ASP A 175 -4.34 11.17 -4.31
N ALA A 176 -4.86 9.96 -4.27
CA ALA A 176 -4.88 9.07 -3.13
C ALA A 176 -4.25 7.70 -3.48
N THR A 177 -3.37 7.68 -4.49
CA THR A 177 -2.63 6.49 -4.90
C THR A 177 -1.47 6.24 -3.94
N GLU A 178 -1.12 4.97 -3.73
CA GLU A 178 -0.09 4.55 -2.77
C GLU A 178 1.31 5.14 -3.06
N CYS A 179 1.63 5.43 -4.32
CA CYS A 179 2.93 5.94 -4.75
C CYS A 179 2.87 7.40 -5.27
N GLY A 180 1.70 8.06 -5.20
CA GLY A 180 1.48 9.38 -5.78
C GLY A 180 1.64 9.39 -7.31
N ASP A 181 1.15 8.34 -7.98
CA ASP A 181 1.32 8.12 -9.43
C ASP A 181 0.41 9.02 -10.30
N PHE A 182 -0.58 9.69 -9.72
CA PHE A 182 -1.39 10.64 -10.46
C PHE A 182 -0.68 12.00 -10.59
N ILE A 183 0.09 12.43 -9.59
CA ILE A 183 0.81 13.72 -9.59
C ILE A 183 1.68 13.94 -10.85
N PRO A 184 2.57 13.01 -11.29
CA PRO A 184 3.43 13.24 -12.44
C PRO A 184 2.67 13.51 -13.76
N LEU A 185 1.47 12.95 -13.90
CA LEU A 185 0.64 13.17 -15.09
C LEU A 185 0.21 14.64 -15.21
N THR A 186 0.12 15.36 -14.08
CA THR A 186 -0.34 16.76 -14.00
C THR A 186 0.74 17.79 -14.33
N GLY A 187 2.01 17.38 -14.38
CA GLY A 187 3.13 18.32 -14.49
C GLY A 187 3.38 19.15 -13.23
N ALA A 188 2.61 18.96 -12.15
CA ALA A 188 2.90 19.58 -10.87
C ALA A 188 4.24 19.07 -10.31
N ARG A 189 4.99 19.97 -9.66
CA ARG A 189 6.24 19.63 -8.97
C ARG A 189 5.93 18.69 -7.81
N TYR A 190 6.77 17.68 -7.61
CA TYR A 190 6.70 16.74 -6.49
C TYR A 190 8.08 16.41 -5.96
N ARG A 191 8.13 15.87 -4.75
CA ARG A 191 9.30 15.27 -4.13
C ARG A 191 9.25 13.77 -4.27
N ALA A 192 10.42 13.16 -4.46
CA ALA A 192 10.64 11.72 -4.38
C ALA A 192 12.01 11.48 -3.75
N GLY A 193 12.08 10.70 -2.66
CA GLY A 193 13.25 10.70 -1.79
C GLY A 193 13.49 12.13 -1.29
N ASN A 194 14.71 12.63 -1.38
CA ASN A 194 15.06 14.02 -1.02
C ASN A 194 15.20 14.98 -2.22
N SER A 195 14.69 14.60 -3.40
CA SER A 195 14.81 15.39 -4.63
C SER A 195 13.48 15.99 -5.08
N ILE A 196 13.52 17.02 -5.93
CA ILE A 196 12.31 17.67 -6.46
C ILE A 196 12.25 17.54 -7.99
N SER A 197 11.16 16.94 -8.49
CA SER A 197 10.93 16.70 -9.93
C SER A 197 10.92 17.99 -10.74
N PRO A 198 11.47 18.06 -11.97
CA PRO A 198 11.91 16.94 -12.78
C PRO A 198 13.37 16.54 -12.51
N GLU A 199 14.06 17.20 -11.58
CA GLU A 199 15.45 16.89 -11.21
C GLU A 199 15.47 15.92 -10.04
N ILE A 200 15.14 14.66 -10.32
CA ILE A 200 15.24 13.57 -9.33
C ILE A 200 16.64 12.95 -9.37
N ASP A 201 17.36 13.00 -8.24
CA ASP A 201 18.62 12.27 -8.10
C ASP A 201 18.35 10.77 -8.03
N LYS A 202 18.85 10.02 -9.02
CA LYS A 202 18.70 8.56 -9.09
C LYS A 202 19.42 7.81 -7.96
N ASN A 203 20.38 8.46 -7.29
CA ASN A 203 21.06 7.90 -6.13
C ASN A 203 20.30 8.15 -4.82
N SER A 204 19.23 8.95 -4.86
CA SER A 204 18.34 9.11 -3.72
C SER A 204 17.66 7.79 -3.38
N ILE A 205 17.30 7.66 -2.11
CA ILE A 205 16.64 6.48 -1.58
C ILE A 205 15.30 6.86 -0.97
N ILE A 206 14.46 5.85 -0.85
CA ILE A 206 13.23 5.85 -0.08
C ILE A 206 13.30 4.70 0.93
N GLN A 207 12.32 4.65 1.83
CA GLN A 207 12.24 3.54 2.76
C GLN A 207 12.07 2.17 2.06
N ASN A 208 12.68 1.13 2.65
CA ASN A 208 12.46 -0.27 2.28
C ASN A 208 10.96 -0.60 2.19
N ILE A 209 10.59 -1.38 1.17
CA ILE A 209 9.25 -1.96 1.05
C ILE A 209 9.18 -3.31 1.77
N THR A 210 7.98 -3.75 2.11
CA THR A 210 7.75 -5.07 2.69
C THR A 210 6.63 -5.77 1.94
N TYR A 211 6.69 -7.09 1.77
CA TYR A 211 5.55 -7.86 1.25
C TYR A 211 4.86 -8.60 2.41
N PRO A 212 3.77 -8.09 3.00
CA PRO A 212 3.24 -8.62 4.26
C PRO A 212 2.30 -9.81 4.01
N ALA A 213 2.84 -11.01 3.80
CA ALA A 213 1.98 -12.18 3.57
C ALA A 213 1.28 -12.61 4.86
N ILE A 214 -0.06 -12.76 4.82
CA ILE A 214 -0.82 -13.30 5.95
C ILE A 214 -0.63 -14.80 5.99
N VAL A 215 -0.30 -15.32 7.16
CA VAL A 215 -0.14 -16.74 7.43
C VAL A 215 -1.06 -17.16 8.56
N LYS A 216 -1.53 -18.40 8.51
CA LYS A 216 -2.32 -19.01 9.56
C LYS A 216 -1.88 -20.44 9.84
N ARG A 217 -2.24 -20.90 11.03
CA ARG A 217 -2.12 -22.29 11.47
C ARG A 217 -3.27 -23.13 10.91
N TYR A 218 -2.94 -24.24 10.27
CA TYR A 218 -3.88 -25.23 9.76
C TYR A 218 -3.95 -26.43 10.71
N LYS A 219 -4.91 -26.41 11.65
CA LYS A 219 -5.07 -27.46 12.68
C LYS A 219 -5.22 -28.87 12.11
N GLU A 220 -5.83 -28.99 10.94
CA GLU A 220 -6.08 -30.26 10.24
C GLU A 220 -4.97 -30.64 9.26
N GLY A 221 -3.89 -29.85 9.20
CA GLY A 221 -2.81 -29.98 8.23
C GLY A 221 -2.92 -28.98 7.08
N ILE A 222 -1.76 -28.56 6.56
CA ILE A 222 -1.69 -27.61 5.45
C ILE A 222 -2.17 -28.30 4.16
N PRO A 223 -3.03 -27.67 3.34
CA PRO A 223 -3.34 -28.14 2.00
C PRO A 223 -2.04 -28.39 1.20
N PRO A 224 -1.86 -29.54 0.52
CA PRO A 224 -0.58 -29.91 -0.08
C PRO A 224 0.02 -28.89 -1.07
N GLU A 225 -0.82 -28.10 -1.72
CA GLU A 225 -0.47 -27.02 -2.64
C GLU A 225 0.05 -25.75 -1.94
N LEU A 226 -0.22 -25.58 -0.64
CA LEU A 226 0.24 -24.45 0.16
C LEU A 226 1.54 -24.75 0.92
N ILE A 227 2.12 -25.93 0.76
CA ILE A 227 3.41 -26.27 1.37
C ILE A 227 4.55 -25.76 0.48
N VAL A 228 5.51 -25.03 1.03
CA VAL A 228 6.72 -24.62 0.30
C VAL A 228 7.69 -25.80 0.25
N LYS A 229 7.58 -26.62 -0.79
CA LYS A 229 8.28 -27.93 -0.87
C LYS A 229 9.80 -27.83 -1.08
N GLU A 230 10.27 -26.75 -1.67
CA GLU A 230 11.67 -26.53 -2.01
C GLU A 230 12.12 -25.14 -1.57
N LYS A 231 13.44 -24.98 -1.38
CA LYS A 231 14.03 -23.67 -1.07
C LYS A 231 13.65 -22.66 -2.17
N PRO A 232 13.07 -21.51 -1.81
CA PRO A 232 12.83 -20.43 -2.76
C PRO A 232 14.14 -19.84 -3.31
N PRO A 233 14.10 -19.14 -4.46
CA PRO A 233 15.28 -18.46 -4.99
C PRO A 233 15.97 -17.59 -3.95
N ARG A 234 17.31 -17.60 -3.94
CA ARG A 234 18.16 -16.79 -3.04
C ARG A 234 17.97 -17.07 -1.54
N TYR A 235 17.30 -18.16 -1.16
CA TYR A 235 17.06 -18.51 0.25
C TYR A 235 18.33 -18.50 1.11
N GLU A 236 19.45 -19.05 0.60
CA GLU A 236 20.71 -19.08 1.34
C GLU A 236 21.30 -17.69 1.60
N GLU A 237 21.01 -16.71 0.75
CA GLU A 237 21.44 -15.32 0.93
C GLU A 237 20.67 -14.66 2.09
N TYR A 238 19.37 -14.96 2.23
CA TYR A 238 18.51 -14.36 3.26
C TYR A 238 18.62 -15.02 4.63
N LEU A 239 18.98 -16.31 4.66
CA LEU A 239 19.00 -17.15 5.85
C LEU A 239 19.78 -16.56 7.05
N PRO A 240 20.96 -15.93 6.86
CA PRO A 240 21.68 -15.29 7.97
C PRO A 240 20.84 -14.19 8.67
N LYS A 241 20.20 -13.29 7.91
CA LYS A 241 19.37 -12.22 8.47
C LYS A 241 18.10 -12.78 9.13
N PHE A 242 17.49 -13.80 8.53
CA PHE A 242 16.34 -14.49 9.15
C PHE A 242 16.71 -15.02 10.53
N ARG A 243 17.82 -15.75 10.65
CA ARG A 243 18.35 -16.24 11.93
C ARG A 243 18.77 -15.12 12.88
N MET A 244 19.25 -13.98 12.39
CA MET A 244 19.57 -12.85 13.28
C MET A 244 18.31 -12.18 13.83
N THR A 245 17.19 -12.29 13.12
CA THR A 245 15.92 -11.63 13.48
C THR A 245 15.07 -12.55 14.35
N ILE A 246 14.75 -13.75 13.86
CA ILE A 246 13.86 -14.72 14.52
C ILE A 246 14.55 -16.10 14.62
N ARG A 247 14.44 -16.77 15.76
CA ARG A 247 14.87 -18.17 15.96
C ARG A 247 13.88 -18.89 16.87
N LYS A 248 13.82 -20.21 16.76
CA LYS A 248 13.00 -21.04 17.65
C LYS A 248 13.26 -20.77 19.13
N GLU A 249 14.52 -20.78 19.55
CA GLU A 249 14.97 -20.51 20.92
C GLU A 249 15.40 -19.04 21.11
N GLY A 250 14.67 -18.09 20.49
CA GLY A 250 14.93 -16.66 20.61
C GLY A 250 14.41 -16.04 21.93
N SER A 251 14.74 -14.77 22.14
CA SER A 251 14.25 -14.00 23.30
C SER A 251 12.74 -13.72 23.23
N SER A 252 12.12 -13.50 24.39
CA SER A 252 10.77 -12.92 24.49
C SER A 252 10.81 -11.39 24.34
N TRP A 253 9.64 -10.74 24.33
CA TRP A 253 9.47 -9.29 24.39
C TRP A 253 9.00 -8.86 25.79
N PRO A 254 9.57 -7.79 26.39
CA PRO A 254 10.70 -7.00 25.89
C PRO A 254 12.02 -7.78 26.01
N GLY A 255 12.85 -7.73 24.97
CA GLY A 255 14.11 -8.44 24.90
C GLY A 255 14.97 -7.94 23.74
N LYS A 256 15.98 -8.71 23.34
CA LYS A 256 16.83 -8.39 22.19
C LYS A 256 16.80 -9.52 21.18
N TYR A 257 17.05 -9.17 19.92
CA TYR A 257 17.21 -10.14 18.85
C TYR A 257 18.25 -11.24 19.18
N PRO A 258 18.09 -12.45 18.61
CA PRO A 258 16.93 -12.89 17.83
C PRO A 258 15.72 -13.15 18.73
N PHE A 259 14.52 -12.85 18.25
CA PHE A 259 13.26 -13.11 18.98
C PHE A 259 12.68 -14.49 18.67
N ASN A 260 11.83 -15.00 19.57
CA ASN A 260 11.10 -16.23 19.35
C ASN A 260 9.86 -16.05 18.44
N ILE A 261 9.23 -17.17 18.11
CA ILE A 261 8.09 -17.24 17.20
C ILE A 261 6.85 -16.52 17.78
N ASP A 262 6.63 -16.65 19.09
CA ASP A 262 5.48 -16.02 19.75
C ASP A 262 5.58 -14.48 19.67
N VAL A 263 6.78 -13.94 19.88
CA VAL A 263 7.06 -12.49 19.69
C VAL A 263 6.81 -12.07 18.25
N HIS A 264 7.32 -12.82 17.26
CA HIS A 264 7.07 -12.53 15.85
C HIS A 264 5.57 -12.52 15.54
N ASN A 265 4.85 -13.56 15.97
CA ASN A 265 3.43 -13.70 15.67
C ASN A 265 2.59 -12.63 16.35
N ALA A 266 2.94 -12.23 17.59
CA ALA A 266 2.29 -11.17 18.33
C ALA A 266 2.52 -9.76 17.77
N TYR A 267 3.57 -9.55 16.97
CA TYR A 267 3.84 -8.24 16.37
C TYR A 267 2.71 -7.80 15.43
N ARG A 268 2.30 -8.67 14.49
CA ARG A 268 1.21 -8.41 13.53
C ARG A 268 0.11 -9.46 13.58
N ALA A 269 -0.27 -9.89 14.78
CA ALA A 269 -1.35 -10.84 14.97
C ALA A 269 -2.66 -10.32 14.36
N ILE A 270 -3.39 -11.21 13.68
CA ILE A 270 -4.68 -10.90 13.04
C ILE A 270 -5.77 -11.76 13.69
N PRO A 271 -6.97 -11.20 13.97
CA PRO A 271 -8.03 -11.96 14.59
C PRO A 271 -8.44 -13.16 13.73
N ASP A 272 -8.63 -14.30 14.39
CA ASP A 272 -9.08 -15.54 13.77
C ASP A 272 -10.40 -15.96 14.41
N THR A 273 -11.50 -15.75 13.69
CA THR A 273 -12.85 -16.08 14.18
C THR A 273 -13.07 -17.58 14.42
N SER A 274 -12.22 -18.43 13.84
CA SER A 274 -12.22 -19.88 14.08
C SER A 274 -11.47 -20.26 15.37
N ASN A 275 -10.63 -19.37 15.89
CA ASN A 275 -9.92 -19.56 17.14
C ASN A 275 -10.78 -19.08 18.31
N LYS A 276 -10.91 -19.92 19.34
CA LYS A 276 -11.72 -19.65 20.54
C LYS A 276 -10.88 -19.38 21.78
N GLU A 277 -9.55 -19.48 21.64
CA GLU A 277 -8.62 -19.14 22.71
C GLU A 277 -8.64 -17.63 22.98
N HIS A 278 -8.44 -17.26 24.24
CA HIS A 278 -8.26 -15.86 24.61
C HIS A 278 -6.84 -15.39 24.23
N ILE A 279 -6.77 -14.23 23.59
CA ILE A 279 -5.54 -13.56 23.19
C ILE A 279 -5.66 -12.09 23.60
N ASP A 280 -4.57 -11.56 24.18
CA ASP A 280 -4.37 -10.14 24.44
C ASP A 280 -2.95 -9.77 24.02
N GLY A 281 -2.82 -8.75 23.17
CA GLY A 281 -1.53 -8.32 22.63
C GLY A 281 -0.54 -7.95 23.73
N GLY A 282 -0.99 -7.38 24.85
CA GLY A 282 -0.13 -6.99 25.96
C GLY A 282 0.19 -8.11 26.96
N VAL A 283 -0.34 -9.32 26.79
CA VAL A 283 -0.18 -10.44 27.73
C VAL A 283 0.58 -11.57 27.04
N ALA A 284 1.90 -11.63 27.28
CA ALA A 284 2.82 -12.53 26.58
C ALA A 284 2.47 -14.02 26.71
N GLU A 285 1.88 -14.42 27.84
CA GLU A 285 1.44 -15.78 28.11
C GLU A 285 0.36 -16.26 27.12
N THR A 286 -0.35 -15.33 26.48
CA THR A 286 -1.41 -15.64 25.51
C THR A 286 -0.91 -15.75 24.07
N TRP A 287 0.32 -15.33 23.76
CA TRP A 287 0.79 -15.21 22.37
C TRP A 287 0.95 -16.57 21.67
N SER A 288 1.22 -17.63 22.42
CA SER A 288 1.26 -19.00 21.88
C SER A 288 -0.11 -19.49 21.35
N ASN A 289 -1.21 -18.81 21.73
CA ASN A 289 -2.55 -19.07 21.22
C ASN A 289 -2.83 -18.40 19.87
N ILE A 290 -1.94 -17.53 19.37
CA ILE A 290 -2.12 -16.85 18.08
C ILE A 290 -2.09 -17.87 16.94
N THR A 291 -3.13 -17.88 16.11
CA THR A 291 -3.27 -18.80 14.97
C THR A 291 -3.19 -18.10 13.61
N LYS A 292 -3.06 -16.78 13.59
CA LYS A 292 -2.98 -15.98 12.36
C LYS A 292 -2.17 -14.71 12.60
N THR A 293 -1.26 -14.39 11.67
CA THR A 293 -0.38 -13.22 11.74
C THR A 293 0.07 -12.81 10.34
N THR A 294 0.76 -11.69 10.23
CA THR A 294 1.39 -11.23 8.99
C THR A 294 2.90 -11.36 9.07
N ILE A 295 3.53 -11.96 8.06
CA ILE A 295 4.99 -11.96 7.91
C ILE A 295 5.46 -10.51 7.76
N ASN A 296 6.30 -10.06 8.67
CA ASN A 296 6.93 -8.74 8.63
C ASN A 296 8.33 -8.83 9.25
N TRP A 297 9.07 -7.72 9.22
CA TRP A 297 10.35 -7.49 9.89
C TRP A 297 11.55 -8.08 9.15
N ALA A 298 11.66 -9.40 9.07
CA ALA A 298 12.82 -10.06 8.47
C ALA A 298 12.82 -9.98 6.93
N ASN A 299 11.69 -9.61 6.33
CA ASN A 299 11.43 -9.61 4.89
C ASN A 299 11.39 -8.21 4.26
N ASP A 300 11.84 -7.17 4.97
CA ASP A 300 12.03 -5.84 4.39
C ASP A 300 13.04 -5.91 3.23
N TYR A 301 12.74 -5.19 2.14
CA TYR A 301 13.51 -5.21 0.91
C TYR A 301 13.84 -3.78 0.42
N PRO A 302 15.09 -3.50 0.01
CA PRO A 302 16.23 -4.42 -0.05
C PRO A 302 16.73 -4.93 1.31
N GLY A 303 16.44 -4.19 2.39
CA GLY A 303 16.83 -4.54 3.76
C GLY A 303 18.28 -4.15 4.07
N ASP A 304 18.60 -4.01 5.36
CA ASP A 304 19.90 -3.50 5.83
C ASP A 304 21.10 -4.39 5.44
N ASP A 305 20.84 -5.66 5.13
CA ASP A 305 21.82 -6.67 4.76
C ASP A 305 22.23 -6.64 3.29
N SER A 306 21.55 -5.82 2.47
CA SER A 306 21.81 -5.72 1.03
C SER A 306 23.10 -4.97 0.67
N GLY A 307 23.75 -4.31 1.64
CA GLY A 307 24.83 -3.36 1.40
C GLY A 307 24.35 -2.07 0.71
N LEU A 308 23.05 -1.93 0.46
CA LEU A 308 22.42 -0.71 -0.05
C LEU A 308 21.92 0.15 1.12
N PRO A 309 21.91 1.47 0.94
CA PRO A 309 21.50 2.37 2.00
C PRO A 309 19.98 2.42 2.23
N GLY A 310 19.19 1.93 1.28
CA GLY A 310 17.74 1.88 1.30
C GLY A 310 17.20 1.45 -0.07
N MET A 311 15.89 1.53 -0.27
CA MET A 311 15.27 1.32 -1.58
C MET A 311 15.63 2.49 -2.51
N SER A 312 16.01 2.25 -3.76
CA SER A 312 16.26 3.35 -4.70
C SER A 312 14.96 4.11 -4.99
N VAL A 313 15.04 5.44 -5.11
CA VAL A 313 13.93 6.30 -5.56
C VAL A 313 13.39 5.89 -6.94
N GLU A 314 14.18 5.15 -7.72
CA GLU A 314 13.75 4.55 -8.98
C GLU A 314 12.50 3.66 -8.80
N PHE A 315 12.23 3.14 -7.60
CA PHE A 315 10.97 2.47 -7.26
C PHE A 315 9.74 3.34 -7.51
N LEU A 316 9.82 4.64 -7.21
CA LEU A 316 8.75 5.57 -7.56
C LEU A 316 8.80 5.86 -9.05
N GLU A 317 9.97 6.22 -9.59
CA GLU A 317 10.14 6.82 -10.92
C GLU A 317 10.08 5.87 -12.13
N SER A 318 10.29 4.57 -11.94
CA SER A 318 10.37 3.58 -13.02
C SER A 318 9.44 2.41 -12.76
N SER A 319 8.42 2.25 -13.59
CA SER A 319 7.49 1.11 -13.51
C SER A 319 8.21 -0.23 -13.60
N ASN A 320 9.23 -0.34 -14.46
CA ASN A 320 10.03 -1.55 -14.61
C ASN A 320 10.81 -1.89 -13.34
N TYR A 321 11.49 -0.90 -12.75
CA TYR A 321 12.22 -1.12 -11.50
C TYR A 321 11.27 -1.47 -10.36
N ARG A 322 10.14 -0.77 -10.25
CA ARG A 322 9.10 -1.04 -9.24
C ARG A 322 8.61 -2.49 -9.30
N ILE A 323 8.30 -2.98 -10.51
CA ILE A 323 7.87 -4.38 -10.72
C ILE A 323 8.96 -5.35 -10.26
N GLN A 324 10.22 -5.10 -10.63
CA GLN A 324 11.34 -5.97 -10.23
C GLN A 324 11.58 -5.96 -8.72
N ALA A 325 11.62 -4.79 -8.10
CA ALA A 325 11.80 -4.65 -6.65
C ALA A 325 10.66 -5.31 -5.86
N SER A 326 9.41 -5.12 -6.31
CA SER A 326 8.23 -5.76 -5.69
C SER A 326 8.29 -7.28 -5.77
N ARG A 327 8.73 -7.82 -6.91
CA ARG A 327 8.97 -9.25 -7.11
C ARG A 327 10.05 -9.77 -6.15
N GLN A 328 11.20 -9.09 -6.06
CA GLN A 328 12.26 -9.50 -5.13
C GLN A 328 11.82 -9.47 -3.66
N ALA A 329 11.07 -8.45 -3.23
CA ALA A 329 10.47 -8.40 -1.89
C ALA A 329 9.51 -9.57 -1.62
N MET A 330 8.73 -9.96 -2.64
CA MET A 330 7.83 -11.11 -2.59
C MET A 330 8.60 -12.43 -2.46
N ALA A 331 9.68 -12.64 -3.22
CA ALA A 331 10.52 -13.83 -3.08
C ALA A 331 11.21 -13.90 -1.72
N LYS A 332 11.68 -12.77 -1.17
CA LYS A 332 12.23 -12.72 0.20
C LYS A 332 11.18 -13.13 1.23
N THR A 333 9.93 -12.75 1.03
CA THR A 333 8.80 -13.15 1.89
C THR A 333 8.47 -14.64 1.73
N LEU A 334 8.47 -15.18 0.51
CA LEU A 334 8.31 -16.62 0.27
C LEU A 334 9.45 -17.44 0.91
N ALA A 335 10.69 -16.94 0.84
CA ALA A 335 11.85 -17.51 1.53
C ALA A 335 11.66 -17.52 3.04
N PHE A 336 11.08 -16.45 3.61
CA PHE A 336 10.77 -16.42 5.04
C PHE A 336 9.64 -17.41 5.40
N LEU A 337 8.63 -17.58 4.56
CA LEU A 337 7.61 -18.62 4.77
C LEU A 337 8.22 -20.03 4.79
N TYR A 338 9.16 -20.32 3.88
CA TYR A 338 9.91 -21.58 3.90
C TYR A 338 10.73 -21.72 5.20
N TYR A 339 11.38 -20.65 5.65
CA TYR A 339 12.11 -20.61 6.93
C TYR A 339 11.19 -20.94 8.13
N MET A 340 9.98 -20.38 8.13
CA MET A 340 8.97 -20.66 9.15
C MET A 340 8.59 -22.15 9.17
N GLN A 341 8.24 -22.71 8.00
CA GLN A 341 7.81 -24.12 7.88
C GLN A 341 8.90 -25.13 8.24
N THR A 342 10.18 -24.77 8.03
CA THR A 342 11.30 -25.68 8.18
C THR A 342 12.11 -25.44 9.45
N GLU A 343 12.86 -24.35 9.54
CA GLU A 343 13.81 -24.13 10.64
C GLU A 343 13.14 -23.65 11.93
N LEU A 344 12.09 -22.84 11.83
CA LEU A 344 11.31 -22.43 13.01
C LEU A 344 10.35 -23.54 13.49
N GLY A 345 10.14 -24.60 12.71
CA GLY A 345 9.28 -25.72 13.07
C GLY A 345 7.78 -25.41 13.03
N MET A 346 7.38 -24.37 12.29
CA MET A 346 5.97 -24.01 12.08
C MET A 346 5.39 -24.83 10.92
N SER A 347 5.53 -26.16 10.98
CA SER A 347 5.18 -27.06 9.88
C SER A 347 3.67 -27.17 9.60
N ASP A 348 2.84 -26.61 10.47
CA ASP A 348 1.39 -26.47 10.32
C ASP A 348 0.95 -25.04 9.95
N TRP A 349 1.88 -24.14 9.59
CA TRP A 349 1.58 -22.78 9.15
C TRP A 349 1.81 -22.59 7.65
N SER A 350 0.87 -21.92 6.99
CA SER A 350 1.06 -21.42 5.62
C SER A 350 0.25 -20.17 5.35
N VAL A 351 0.36 -19.61 4.15
CA VAL A 351 -0.41 -18.47 3.68
C VAL A 351 -1.90 -18.68 3.92
N ASP A 352 -2.60 -17.62 4.36
CA ASP A 352 -4.04 -17.65 4.56
C ASP A 352 -4.77 -17.47 3.22
N ASN A 353 -5.42 -18.54 2.77
CA ASN A 353 -6.19 -18.55 1.54
C ASN A 353 -7.60 -17.93 1.63
N SER A 354 -8.00 -17.38 2.79
CA SER A 354 -9.34 -16.81 2.99
C SER A 354 -9.46 -15.32 2.71
N GLN A 355 -8.35 -14.63 2.40
CA GLN A 355 -8.34 -13.17 2.24
C GLN A 355 -8.87 -12.67 0.89
N ASN A 356 -9.25 -13.58 -0.01
CA ASN A 356 -9.73 -13.29 -1.37
C ASN A 356 -8.73 -12.47 -2.22
N TYR A 357 -7.43 -12.65 -1.96
CA TYR A 357 -6.38 -12.18 -2.87
C TYR A 357 -6.29 -13.06 -4.12
N GLY A 358 -5.65 -12.53 -5.18
CA GLY A 358 -5.38 -13.28 -6.40
C GLY A 358 -6.51 -13.35 -7.42
N GLY A 359 -7.58 -12.55 -7.25
CA GLY A 359 -8.70 -12.45 -8.19
C GLY A 359 -8.32 -11.84 -9.54
N TRP A 360 -8.17 -10.52 -9.60
CA TRP A 360 -7.84 -9.79 -10.83
C TRP A 360 -6.54 -9.00 -10.74
N PHE A 361 -6.35 -8.26 -9.64
CA PHE A 361 -5.09 -7.55 -9.40
C PHE A 361 -4.14 -8.48 -8.65
N SER A 362 -3.72 -9.57 -9.28
CA SER A 362 -2.70 -10.41 -8.68
C SER A 362 -1.37 -9.67 -8.71
N ASN A 363 -0.55 -9.90 -7.69
CA ASN A 363 0.84 -9.52 -7.78
C ASN A 363 1.46 -10.13 -9.05
N ASP A 364 2.28 -9.38 -9.78
CA ASP A 364 2.68 -9.69 -11.17
C ASP A 364 3.70 -10.85 -11.27
N TRP A 365 3.54 -11.87 -10.43
CA TRP A 365 4.43 -13.02 -10.28
C TRP A 365 4.42 -13.91 -11.52
N LYS A 366 3.28 -14.02 -12.22
CA LYS A 366 3.14 -14.86 -13.42
C LYS A 366 4.08 -14.44 -14.55
N ASN A 367 4.42 -13.16 -14.61
CA ASN A 367 5.33 -12.58 -15.59
C ASN A 367 6.78 -12.54 -15.09
N TRP A 368 7.10 -13.28 -14.01
CA TRP A 368 8.43 -13.34 -13.43
C TRP A 368 9.13 -14.66 -13.72
N ASN A 369 10.09 -14.63 -14.65
CA ASN A 369 10.82 -15.82 -15.09
C ASN A 369 11.67 -16.48 -13.99
N ASP A 370 12.15 -15.72 -12.99
CA ASP A 370 13.04 -16.27 -11.96
C ASP A 370 12.28 -17.02 -10.85
N LEU A 371 10.95 -16.92 -10.82
CA LEU A 371 10.12 -17.56 -9.80
C LEU A 371 9.34 -18.73 -10.41
N PRO A 372 9.67 -19.98 -10.03
CA PRO A 372 9.02 -21.17 -10.57
C PRO A 372 7.50 -21.19 -10.38
N GLU A 373 6.77 -21.61 -11.42
CA GLU A 373 5.29 -21.71 -11.43
C GLU A 373 4.74 -22.59 -10.31
N ARG A 374 5.52 -23.53 -9.77
CA ARG A 374 5.12 -24.36 -8.62
C ARG A 374 4.74 -23.55 -7.37
N TYR A 375 5.19 -22.29 -7.24
CA TYR A 375 4.82 -21.41 -6.14
C TYR A 375 3.50 -20.67 -6.37
N ALA A 376 2.89 -20.80 -7.55
CA ALA A 376 1.63 -20.16 -7.92
C ALA A 376 0.52 -20.27 -6.86
N PRO A 377 0.23 -21.46 -6.29
CA PRO A 377 -0.87 -21.61 -5.34
C PRO A 377 -0.63 -20.85 -4.04
N ILE A 378 0.62 -20.53 -3.71
CA ILE A 378 0.99 -19.77 -2.50
C ILE A 378 0.94 -18.28 -2.81
N LEU A 379 1.55 -17.87 -3.93
CA LEU A 379 1.69 -16.46 -4.31
C LEU A 379 0.36 -15.82 -4.70
N SER A 380 -0.62 -16.61 -5.17
CA SER A 380 -1.99 -16.12 -5.38
C SER A 380 -2.66 -15.62 -4.10
N HIS A 381 -2.18 -16.05 -2.94
CA HIS A 381 -2.68 -15.63 -1.64
C HIS A 381 -1.80 -14.58 -0.96
N PHE A 382 -0.76 -14.10 -1.63
CA PHE A 382 -0.02 -12.92 -1.18
C PHE A 382 -0.84 -11.66 -1.50
N PRO A 383 -0.63 -10.56 -0.74
CA PRO A 383 -1.26 -9.28 -1.05
C PRO A 383 -1.07 -8.85 -2.52
N PRO A 384 -1.98 -8.08 -3.11
CA PRO A 384 -1.87 -7.58 -4.48
C PRO A 384 -0.63 -6.70 -4.74
N PHE A 385 -0.18 -5.94 -3.74
CA PHE A 385 0.96 -5.04 -3.83
C PHE A 385 1.73 -4.99 -2.49
N PRO A 386 3.00 -4.58 -2.49
CA PRO A 386 3.77 -4.45 -1.25
C PRO A 386 3.29 -3.28 -0.39
N TYR A 387 3.64 -3.32 0.89
CA TYR A 387 3.60 -2.17 1.78
C TYR A 387 4.71 -1.20 1.37
N VAL A 388 4.31 0.00 0.94
CA VAL A 388 5.20 1.09 0.51
C VAL A 388 5.12 2.20 1.54
N ARG A 389 6.25 2.64 2.07
CA ARG A 389 6.24 3.57 3.22
C ARG A 389 6.57 5.01 2.84
N GLU A 390 6.88 5.24 1.58
CA GLU A 390 7.11 6.57 1.02
C GLU A 390 6.49 6.68 -0.37
N SER A 391 5.78 7.77 -0.62
CA SER A 391 5.17 8.10 -1.89
C SER A 391 5.79 9.36 -2.48
N ARG A 392 5.43 9.69 -3.73
CA ARG A 392 5.65 11.06 -4.20
C ARG A 392 4.83 12.03 -3.38
N ARG A 393 5.42 13.18 -3.06
CA ARG A 393 4.77 14.25 -2.29
C ARG A 393 4.65 15.50 -3.13
N LEU A 394 3.45 16.06 -3.26
CA LEU A 394 3.27 17.33 -3.99
C LEU A 394 4.13 18.43 -3.37
N VAL A 395 4.78 19.26 -4.20
CA VAL A 395 5.37 20.52 -3.73
C VAL A 395 4.23 21.54 -3.57
N GLY A 396 3.65 21.56 -2.38
CA GLY A 396 2.60 22.51 -2.02
C GLY A 396 3.13 23.92 -1.73
N LEU A 397 2.20 24.87 -1.58
CA LEU A 397 2.49 26.25 -1.15
C LEU A 397 3.19 26.31 0.22
N LYS A 398 2.87 25.34 1.08
CA LYS A 398 3.55 25.06 2.33
C LYS A 398 3.80 23.56 2.39
N THR A 399 5.01 23.17 2.80
CA THR A 399 5.34 21.78 3.12
C THR A 399 5.46 21.71 4.64
N MET A 400 4.78 20.74 5.26
CA MET A 400 4.92 20.46 6.69
C MET A 400 6.38 20.07 6.96
N THR A 401 6.97 20.35 8.10
CA THR A 401 8.32 19.87 8.46
C THR A 401 8.33 19.21 9.84
N VAL A 402 9.45 18.60 10.23
CA VAL A 402 9.67 18.11 11.60
C VAL A 402 9.34 19.20 12.63
N ASP A 403 9.69 20.46 12.36
CA ASP A 403 9.41 21.59 13.26
C ASP A 403 7.90 21.86 13.45
N ASP A 404 7.05 21.43 12.51
CA ASP A 404 5.60 21.56 12.60
C ASP A 404 4.95 20.44 13.43
N VAL A 405 5.52 19.24 13.43
CA VAL A 405 4.93 18.04 14.07
C VAL A 405 5.63 17.60 15.36
N MET A 406 6.83 18.13 15.64
CA MET A 406 7.54 17.82 16.87
C MET A 406 6.77 18.25 18.11
N ARG A 407 6.58 17.30 19.02
CA ARG A 407 5.88 17.52 20.28
C ARG A 407 6.83 18.07 21.32
N ASN A 408 6.38 19.08 22.05
CA ASN A 408 7.08 19.52 23.25
C ASN A 408 6.99 18.42 24.32
N LYS A 409 8.14 17.94 24.79
CA LYS A 409 8.22 16.81 25.76
C LYS A 409 7.44 17.06 27.06
N LYS A 410 7.32 18.31 27.52
CA LYS A 410 6.60 18.65 28.75
C LYS A 410 5.09 18.78 28.52
N LEU A 411 4.69 19.32 27.37
CA LEU A 411 3.28 19.60 27.05
C LEU A 411 2.58 18.45 26.33
N GLY A 412 3.32 17.49 25.75
CA GLY A 412 2.77 16.37 25.00
C GLY A 412 2.13 16.73 23.64
N ARG A 413 2.25 17.98 23.20
CA ARG A 413 1.65 18.53 21.97
C ARG A 413 2.63 19.41 21.20
N THR A 414 2.32 19.69 19.94
CA THR A 414 3.07 20.68 19.13
C THR A 414 2.96 22.07 19.77
N LEU A 415 4.00 22.88 19.59
CA LEU A 415 4.01 24.27 20.10
C LEU A 415 3.14 25.20 19.25
N LYS A 416 3.03 24.89 17.96
CA LYS A 416 2.22 25.64 17.00
C LYS A 416 0.92 24.88 16.77
N ASN A 417 -0.20 25.57 16.97
CA ASN A 417 -1.49 25.12 16.48
C ASN A 417 -1.69 25.70 15.07
N VAL A 418 -2.15 24.86 14.14
CA VAL A 418 -2.55 25.29 12.80
C VAL A 418 -4.07 25.21 12.75
N SER A 419 -4.75 26.33 12.48
CA SER A 419 -6.22 26.41 12.53
C SER A 419 -6.90 25.48 11.53
N ASP A 420 -6.20 25.18 10.44
CA ASP A 420 -6.72 24.43 9.30
C ASP A 420 -6.19 22.98 9.31
N SER A 421 -5.74 22.48 10.47
CA SER A 421 -5.35 21.08 10.65
C SER A 421 -6.54 20.15 10.41
N VAL A 422 -6.38 19.21 9.46
CA VAL A 422 -7.41 18.23 9.08
C VAL A 422 -7.07 16.79 9.50
N ALA A 423 -5.93 16.58 10.16
CA ALA A 423 -5.47 15.26 10.61
C ALA A 423 -4.80 15.32 11.99
N LEU A 424 -4.86 14.21 12.72
CA LEU A 424 -4.18 13.98 13.99
C LEU A 424 -3.21 12.81 13.84
N GLY A 425 -2.00 12.93 14.38
CA GLY A 425 -1.01 11.86 14.41
C GLY A 425 -0.36 11.77 15.79
N GLU A 426 -0.25 10.57 16.35
CA GLU A 426 0.38 10.29 17.67
C GLU A 426 1.57 9.33 17.61
N TYR A 427 1.87 8.83 16.41
CA TYR A 427 3.06 8.05 16.18
C TYR A 427 4.30 8.96 16.35
N PRO A 428 5.40 8.49 16.96
CA PRO A 428 6.65 9.24 16.94
C PRO A 428 7.03 9.54 15.48
N ILE A 429 7.87 10.56 15.29
CA ILE A 429 8.51 10.77 14.00
C ILE A 429 9.43 9.57 13.78
N ASP A 430 8.91 8.56 13.09
CA ASP A 430 9.58 7.31 12.76
C ASP A 430 9.96 7.40 11.31
N ILE A 431 11.24 7.65 11.10
CA ILE A 431 11.71 7.99 9.78
C ILE A 431 12.88 7.14 9.39
N HIS A 432 12.60 6.40 8.34
CA HIS A 432 13.36 5.25 7.95
C HIS A 432 14.15 5.62 6.71
N GLY A 433 15.36 6.04 7.00
CA GLY A 433 16.38 6.44 6.07
C GLY A 433 17.70 6.39 6.81
N GLN A 434 18.80 6.73 6.16
CA GLN A 434 20.04 6.93 6.89
C GLN A 434 20.10 8.37 7.37
N ASN A 435 20.44 8.60 8.64
CA ASN A 435 20.75 9.92 9.18
C ASN A 435 22.05 10.51 8.59
N LYS A 436 22.05 10.81 7.30
CA LYS A 436 23.18 11.38 6.57
C LYS A 436 22.70 12.55 5.76
N ASP A 437 23.45 13.65 5.77
CA ASP A 437 23.10 14.89 5.07
C ASP A 437 22.72 14.70 3.60
N ILE A 438 23.35 13.74 2.92
CA ILE A 438 23.09 13.40 1.52
C ILE A 438 21.66 12.89 1.25
N TYR A 439 20.94 12.48 2.29
CA TYR A 439 19.59 11.93 2.23
C TYR A 439 18.54 12.85 2.85
N LEU A 440 18.93 14.01 3.39
CA LEU A 440 18.00 14.97 3.98
C LEU A 440 17.53 16.01 2.96
N GLU A 441 16.31 16.54 3.13
CA GLU A 441 15.78 17.65 2.34
C GLU A 441 16.28 18.99 2.88
N THR A 442 17.51 19.35 2.56
CA THR A 442 18.12 20.63 2.97
C THR A 442 17.32 21.87 2.55
N THR A 443 16.53 21.77 1.47
CA THR A 443 15.63 22.85 1.02
C THR A 443 14.47 23.13 2.00
N LEU A 444 14.14 22.18 2.86
CA LEU A 444 13.19 22.34 3.97
C LEU A 444 13.88 22.70 5.30
N GLY A 445 15.20 22.90 5.27
CA GLY A 445 15.99 23.23 6.46
C GLY A 445 16.22 22.05 7.39
N GLU A 446 16.21 20.82 6.85
CA GLU A 446 16.54 19.60 7.58
C GLU A 446 18.04 19.47 7.84
N THR A 447 18.37 19.03 9.06
CA THR A 447 19.73 18.71 9.49
C THR A 447 19.69 17.52 10.44
N ILE A 448 20.80 16.77 10.53
CA ILE A 448 20.94 15.60 11.41
C ILE A 448 20.55 15.93 12.86
N GLU A 449 20.84 17.14 13.35
CA GLU A 449 20.54 17.56 14.72
C GLU A 449 19.04 17.81 14.98
N LYS A 450 18.29 18.13 13.92
CA LYS A 450 16.84 18.36 14.02
C LYS A 450 16.04 17.07 13.93
N ILE A 451 16.57 16.07 13.22
CA ILE A 451 15.89 14.80 13.04
C ILE A 451 16.02 13.97 14.31
N PRO A 452 14.91 13.62 14.99
CA PRO A 452 14.98 12.74 16.13
C PRO A 452 15.48 11.36 15.70
N ASN A 453 16.37 10.77 16.50
CA ASN A 453 16.75 9.38 16.33
C ASN A 453 15.50 8.49 16.44
N ASP A 454 15.40 7.52 15.54
CA ASP A 454 14.45 6.42 15.67
C ASP A 454 14.85 5.46 16.80
N TRP A 455 14.13 4.35 16.93
CA TRP A 455 14.38 3.31 17.92
C TRP A 455 15.69 2.53 17.69
N ALA A 456 16.27 2.62 16.50
CA ALA A 456 17.57 2.04 16.15
C ALA A 456 18.74 3.02 16.31
N GLY A 457 18.48 4.31 16.46
CA GLY A 457 19.50 5.36 16.50
C GLY A 457 19.91 5.89 15.12
N ASP A 458 19.23 5.44 14.06
CA ASP A 458 19.57 5.66 12.65
C ASP A 458 18.73 6.75 11.98
N GLY A 459 17.74 7.30 12.70
CA GLY A 459 16.63 8.11 12.15
C GLY A 459 17.01 9.14 11.09
N GLY A 460 16.20 9.29 10.04
CA GLY A 460 16.44 10.26 8.96
C GLY A 460 15.14 10.59 8.24
N LEU A 461 14.75 11.87 8.09
CA LEU A 461 13.43 12.18 7.54
C LEU A 461 13.34 11.85 6.05
N PHE A 462 12.37 11.03 5.66
CA PHE A 462 11.73 11.11 4.36
C PHE A 462 10.25 11.24 4.62
N GLN A 463 9.72 12.40 4.26
CA GLN A 463 8.42 12.87 4.70
C GLN A 463 7.25 12.14 4.03
#